data_AF-A0AA39R428-F1
#
_entry.id   AF-A0AA39R428-F1
#
_cell.length_a   1.000
_cell.length_b   1.000
_cell.length_c   1.000
_cell.angle_alpha   90.00
_cell.angle_beta   90.00
_cell.angle_gamma   90.00
#
_symmetry.space_group_name_H-M   'P 1'
#
loop_
_entity.id
_entity.type
_entity.pdbx_description
1 polymer ?
#
loop_
_entity_poly.entity_id
_entity_poly.type
_entity_poly.pdbx_seq_one_letter_code
_entity_poly.pdbx_strand_id
1 'polypeptide(L)'
;MRPGKYDFRPLRVHQTATQLLNVGRLNTPPPWYDVVGSVTPAQPLVRTQAIPHRSPKNRTKVKKASKLFQPQRIGYEEDMLRREFFKDHPWELARPRMLLEDDGKDSQKTDWSHIQQKEKALNGESVIQRQLWLQYNLPNISRAQAYDMARKEFYDLRLQEDIERRVAKEEAMSTGAYFGPSQIEIGMELENKEFERWKRWAQKQVELQQQTSAAMYSGGSIDNEDAAPDADLAVEEAAVEEISDRIPAKGQSALGGATFTR
;
A
#
# COMPACT_ATOMS: atom_id res chain seq x y z
N MET A 1 -32.25 -20.05 9.75
CA MET A 1 -32.09 -19.27 8.49
C MET A 1 -31.15 -20.04 7.57
N ARG A 2 -31.50 -20.30 6.31
CA ARG A 2 -30.51 -20.85 5.36
C ARG A 2 -29.55 -19.71 4.97
N PRO A 3 -28.23 -19.87 5.08
CA PRO A 3 -27.29 -18.86 4.59
C PRO A 3 -27.53 -18.66 3.08
N GLY A 4 -27.65 -17.41 2.63
CA GLY A 4 -27.74 -17.05 1.21
C GLY A 4 -29.14 -16.80 0.63
N LYS A 5 -30.22 -16.77 1.42
CA LYS A 5 -31.51 -16.22 0.96
C LYS A 5 -31.58 -14.71 1.25
N TYR A 6 -31.84 -13.90 0.23
CA TYR A 6 -32.06 -12.46 0.40
C TYR A 6 -33.32 -12.19 1.24
N ASP A 7 -33.21 -11.34 2.26
CA ASP A 7 -34.34 -10.89 3.07
C ASP A 7 -34.86 -9.54 2.53
N PHE A 8 -36.10 -9.54 2.04
CA PHE A 8 -36.73 -8.35 1.44
C PHE A 8 -37.58 -7.56 2.43
N ARG A 9 -37.71 -8.01 3.69
CA ARG A 9 -38.49 -7.31 4.71
C ARG A 9 -38.03 -5.86 4.95
N PRO A 10 -36.71 -5.55 5.00
CA PRO A 10 -36.24 -4.18 5.19
C PRO A 10 -36.62 -3.20 4.06
N LEU A 11 -36.77 -3.68 2.83
CA LEU A 11 -37.15 -2.84 1.67
C LEU A 11 -38.67 -2.59 1.61
N ARG A 12 -39.47 -3.43 2.28
CA ARG A 12 -40.93 -3.37 2.26
C ARG A 12 -41.51 -2.72 3.52
N VAL A 13 -40.68 -2.08 4.34
CA VAL A 13 -41.08 -1.49 5.64
C VAL A 13 -42.23 -0.49 5.48
N HIS A 14 -42.18 0.35 4.44
CA HIS A 14 -43.29 1.25 4.10
C HIS A 14 -44.58 0.47 3.79
N GLN A 15 -44.52 -0.52 2.89
CA GLN A 15 -45.68 -1.35 2.52
C GLN A 15 -46.27 -2.08 3.74
N THR A 16 -45.42 -2.62 4.63
CA THR A 16 -45.85 -3.29 5.85
C THR A 16 -46.47 -2.33 6.85
N ALA A 17 -45.95 -1.10 6.99
CA ALA A 17 -46.53 -0.08 7.84
C ALA A 17 -47.87 0.41 7.31
N THR A 18 -48.01 0.61 5.99
CA THR A 18 -49.29 0.91 5.33
C THR A 18 -50.31 -0.18 5.63
N GLN A 19 -49.93 -1.46 5.56
CA GLN A 19 -50.82 -2.57 5.90
C GLN A 19 -51.23 -2.56 7.39
N LEU A 20 -50.31 -2.29 8.31
CA LEU A 20 -50.61 -2.22 9.74
C LEU A 20 -51.51 -1.03 10.11
N LEU A 21 -51.35 0.11 9.43
CA LEU A 21 -52.23 1.27 9.54
C LEU A 21 -53.63 0.97 9.02
N ASN A 22 -53.73 0.33 7.84
CA ASN A 22 -55.01 -0.05 7.24
C ASN A 22 -55.82 -1.05 8.10
N VAL A 23 -55.13 -1.97 8.79
CA VAL A 23 -55.76 -2.96 9.68
C VAL A 23 -56.03 -2.37 11.08
N GLY A 24 -55.61 -1.13 11.35
CA GLY A 24 -55.78 -0.49 12.67
C GLY A 24 -54.90 -1.10 13.78
N ARG A 25 -53.83 -1.83 13.43
CA ARG A 25 -52.83 -2.30 14.41
C ARG A 25 -51.87 -1.18 14.83
N LEU A 26 -51.68 -0.20 13.94
CA LEU A 26 -51.03 1.07 14.24
C LEU A 26 -52.08 2.17 14.12
N ASN A 27 -52.23 2.99 15.16
CA ASN A 27 -53.20 4.11 15.16
C ASN A 27 -52.58 5.40 14.63
N THR A 28 -51.28 5.57 14.82
CA THR A 28 -50.53 6.74 14.37
C THR A 28 -49.46 6.30 13.38
N PRO A 29 -49.34 6.95 12.21
CA PRO A 29 -48.24 6.66 11.30
C PRO A 29 -46.91 6.95 11.98
N PRO A 30 -45.89 6.08 11.82
CA PRO A 30 -44.55 6.36 12.30
C PRO A 30 -44.00 7.67 11.70
N PRO A 31 -43.15 8.42 12.41
CA PRO A 31 -42.61 9.69 11.92
C PRO A 31 -41.87 9.61 10.58
N TRP A 32 -41.33 8.44 10.23
CA TRP A 32 -40.62 8.21 8.96
C TRP A 32 -41.53 7.81 7.79
N TYR A 33 -42.83 7.54 8.03
CA TYR A 33 -43.75 6.97 7.04
C TYR A 33 -43.87 7.84 5.78
N ASP A 34 -44.16 9.13 5.95
CA ASP A 34 -44.32 10.08 4.84
C ASP A 34 -43.00 10.31 4.09
N VAL A 35 -41.87 10.33 4.81
CA VAL A 35 -40.52 10.52 4.23
C VAL A 35 -40.16 9.34 3.33
N VAL A 36 -40.34 8.10 3.80
CA VAL A 36 -40.06 6.90 3.00
C VAL A 36 -41.06 6.74 1.85
N GLY A 37 -42.29 7.22 2.01
CA GLY A 37 -43.27 7.29 0.93
C GLY A 37 -42.85 8.28 -0.18
N SER A 38 -42.22 9.40 0.20
CA SER A 38 -41.71 10.40 -0.74
C SER A 38 -40.41 9.99 -1.45
N VAL A 39 -39.53 9.26 -0.74
CA VAL A 39 -38.25 8.76 -1.28
C VAL A 39 -38.28 7.24 -1.27
N THR A 40 -38.82 6.66 -2.32
CA THR A 40 -38.89 5.19 -2.46
C THR A 40 -37.48 4.60 -2.55
N PRO A 41 -37.20 3.47 -1.86
CA PRO A 41 -35.88 2.84 -1.91
C PRO A 41 -35.54 2.35 -3.33
N ALA A 42 -34.27 2.49 -3.74
CA ALA A 42 -33.80 2.01 -5.03
C ALA A 42 -33.83 0.47 -5.07
N GLN A 43 -34.35 -0.11 -6.17
CA GLN A 43 -34.42 -1.56 -6.33
C GLN A 43 -33.69 -2.05 -7.59
N PRO A 44 -32.40 -2.41 -7.46
CA PRO A 44 -31.78 -3.29 -8.44
C PRO A 44 -31.14 -4.49 -7.75
N LEU A 45 -31.91 -5.55 -7.50
CA LEU A 45 -31.34 -6.89 -7.25
C LEU A 45 -31.25 -7.71 -8.55
N VAL A 46 -30.94 -7.01 -9.64
CA VAL A 46 -30.70 -7.57 -10.96
C VAL A 46 -29.22 -7.40 -11.24
N ARG A 47 -28.56 -8.45 -11.72
CA ARG A 47 -27.18 -8.35 -12.20
C ARG A 47 -27.18 -7.51 -13.47
N THR A 48 -26.67 -6.29 -13.37
CA THR A 48 -26.48 -5.41 -14.54
C THR A 48 -25.23 -5.82 -15.31
N GLN A 49 -25.20 -5.49 -16.60
CA GLN A 49 -24.00 -5.68 -17.40
C GLN A 49 -22.89 -4.76 -16.86
N ALA A 50 -21.67 -5.29 -16.75
CA ALA A 50 -20.54 -4.51 -16.27
C ALA A 50 -20.08 -3.49 -17.31
N ILE A 51 -19.59 -2.33 -16.85
CA ILE A 51 -19.02 -1.30 -17.70
C ILE A 51 -17.76 -1.85 -18.40
N PRO A 52 -17.65 -1.78 -19.74
CA PRO A 52 -16.45 -2.20 -20.43
C PRO A 52 -15.36 -1.12 -20.31
N HIS A 53 -14.24 -1.45 -19.66
CA HIS A 53 -13.07 -0.56 -19.57
C HIS A 53 -12.07 -0.79 -20.71
N ARG A 54 -12.15 -1.93 -21.39
CA ARG A 54 -11.31 -2.28 -22.54
C ARG A 54 -12.17 -2.50 -23.76
N SER A 55 -11.70 -2.06 -24.93
CA SER A 55 -12.33 -2.41 -26.20
C SER A 55 -12.42 -3.95 -26.32
N PRO A 56 -13.60 -4.49 -26.67
CA PRO A 56 -13.75 -5.93 -26.83
C PRO A 56 -12.79 -6.38 -27.93
N LYS A 57 -11.85 -7.28 -27.59
CA LYS A 57 -11.05 -7.94 -28.62
C LYS A 57 -12.04 -8.69 -29.51
N ASN A 58 -12.03 -8.42 -30.83
CA ASN A 58 -12.82 -9.12 -31.84
C ASN A 58 -12.39 -10.60 -31.92
N ARG A 59 -12.74 -11.39 -30.90
CA ARG A 59 -12.60 -12.84 -30.92
C ARG A 59 -13.79 -13.34 -31.71
N THR A 60 -13.58 -13.58 -32.99
CA THR A 60 -14.59 -13.93 -34.00
C THR A 60 -15.45 -15.15 -33.68
N LYS A 61 -15.19 -15.90 -32.60
CA LYS A 61 -15.92 -17.13 -32.25
C LYS A 61 -15.98 -17.40 -30.74
N VAL A 62 -16.67 -16.57 -29.95
CA VAL A 62 -17.07 -16.97 -28.58
C VAL A 62 -18.56 -17.25 -28.55
N LYS A 63 -18.94 -18.53 -28.68
CA LYS A 63 -20.35 -18.96 -28.72
C LYS A 63 -21.07 -18.86 -27.36
N LYS A 64 -20.32 -18.81 -26.24
CA LYS A 64 -20.85 -18.65 -24.87
C LYS A 64 -19.86 -17.84 -24.03
N ALA A 65 -20.13 -16.57 -23.81
CA ALA A 65 -19.28 -15.71 -22.97
C ALA A 65 -19.57 -15.99 -21.49
N SER A 66 -18.60 -16.56 -20.77
CA SER A 66 -18.62 -16.58 -19.31
C SER A 66 -18.19 -15.19 -18.80
N LYS A 67 -18.73 -14.76 -17.63
CA LYS A 67 -18.35 -13.51 -16.93
C LYS A 67 -18.88 -12.18 -17.50
N LEU A 68 -20.00 -12.20 -18.24
CA LEU A 68 -20.67 -10.97 -18.74
C LEU A 68 -21.07 -9.97 -17.65
N PHE A 69 -21.44 -10.48 -16.47
CA PHE A 69 -21.85 -9.67 -15.31
C PHE A 69 -20.71 -9.42 -14.32
N GLN A 70 -19.48 -9.83 -14.65
CA GLN A 70 -18.32 -9.62 -13.77
C GLN A 70 -17.68 -8.26 -14.10
N PRO A 71 -17.40 -7.41 -13.11
CA PRO A 71 -16.67 -6.16 -13.34
C PRO A 71 -15.30 -6.44 -13.96
N GLN A 72 -14.94 -5.64 -14.97
CA GLN A 72 -13.65 -5.76 -15.63
C GLN A 72 -12.55 -5.16 -14.75
N ARG A 73 -11.32 -5.68 -14.86
CA ARG A 73 -10.16 -5.06 -14.21
C ARG A 73 -9.85 -3.74 -14.92
N ILE A 74 -9.71 -2.68 -14.14
CA ILE A 74 -9.27 -1.37 -14.62
C ILE A 74 -7.76 -1.47 -14.83
N GLY A 75 -7.29 -0.98 -15.97
CA GLY A 75 -5.86 -0.93 -16.28
C GLY A 75 -5.60 0.25 -17.21
N TYR A 76 -4.52 0.95 -16.94
CA TYR A 76 -4.15 2.19 -17.59
C TYR A 76 -2.83 2.02 -18.38
N GLU A 77 -2.55 2.92 -19.31
CA GLU A 77 -1.30 2.87 -20.10
C GLU A 77 -0.09 3.22 -19.22
N GLU A 78 -0.32 4.13 -18.27
CA GLU A 78 0.59 4.61 -17.25
C GLU A 78 1.06 3.50 -16.32
N ASP A 79 0.28 2.43 -16.11
CA ASP A 79 0.68 1.32 -15.24
C ASP A 79 1.91 0.58 -15.78
N MET A 80 2.06 0.53 -17.10
CA MET A 80 3.25 -0.03 -17.74
C MET A 80 4.45 0.90 -17.57
N LEU A 81 4.23 2.22 -17.70
CA LEU A 81 5.27 3.24 -17.49
C LEU A 81 5.76 3.26 -16.03
N ARG A 82 4.85 3.16 -15.06
CA ARG A 82 5.17 3.02 -13.63
C ARG A 82 6.09 1.83 -13.37
N ARG A 83 5.75 0.67 -13.94
CA ARG A 83 6.55 -0.56 -13.77
C ARG A 83 7.95 -0.41 -14.33
N GLU A 84 8.11 0.21 -15.49
CA GLU A 84 9.42 0.46 -16.10
C GLU A 84 10.23 1.46 -15.27
N PHE A 85 9.65 2.61 -14.92
CA PHE A 85 10.34 3.65 -14.15
C PHE A 85 10.85 3.15 -12.79
N PHE A 86 9.99 2.50 -11.99
CA PHE A 86 10.38 2.02 -10.65
C PHE A 86 11.27 0.79 -10.67
N LYS A 87 11.34 0.07 -11.81
CA LYS A 87 12.33 -0.99 -12.01
C LYS A 87 13.72 -0.39 -12.22
N ASP A 88 13.81 0.67 -13.00
CA ASP A 88 15.07 1.38 -13.26
C ASP A 88 15.53 2.19 -12.03
N HIS A 89 14.58 2.69 -11.23
CA HIS A 89 14.84 3.52 -10.04
C HIS A 89 14.27 2.91 -8.75
N PRO A 90 14.84 1.80 -8.24
CA PRO A 90 14.34 1.16 -7.02
C PRO A 90 14.31 2.09 -5.80
N TRP A 91 15.31 2.99 -5.69
CA TRP A 91 15.46 3.90 -4.56
C TRP A 91 14.48 5.07 -4.55
N GLU A 92 13.77 5.35 -5.66
CA GLU A 92 12.65 6.29 -5.61
C GLU A 92 11.48 5.74 -4.78
N LEU A 93 11.39 4.43 -4.56
CA LEU A 93 10.41 3.83 -3.64
C LEU A 93 10.75 4.07 -2.17
N ALA A 94 12.02 4.36 -1.84
CA ALA A 94 12.43 4.68 -0.48
C ALA A 94 12.03 6.10 -0.07
N ARG A 95 11.74 6.98 -1.05
CA ARG A 95 11.24 8.34 -0.76
C ARG A 95 9.79 8.25 -0.27
N PRO A 96 9.46 8.80 0.91
CA PRO A 96 8.12 8.71 1.47
C PRO A 96 7.12 9.47 0.59
N ARG A 97 5.94 8.88 0.38
CA ARG A 97 4.87 9.46 -0.43
C ARG A 97 3.57 9.51 0.37
N MET A 98 2.91 10.67 0.37
CA MET A 98 1.57 10.83 0.90
C MET A 98 0.55 10.24 -0.08
N LEU A 99 -0.31 9.34 0.42
CA LEU A 99 -1.40 8.72 -0.34
C LEU A 99 -2.77 9.35 -0.03
N LEU A 100 -2.86 10.06 1.09
CA LEU A 100 -4.06 10.78 1.47
C LEU A 100 -4.27 11.92 0.47
N GLU A 101 -5.46 11.96 -0.14
CA GLU A 101 -5.87 13.06 -1.01
C GLU A 101 -6.45 14.19 -0.15
N ASP A 102 -6.21 15.43 -0.55
CA ASP A 102 -6.78 16.61 0.12
C ASP A 102 -8.23 16.84 -0.34
N ASP A 103 -8.40 17.40 -1.55
CA ASP A 103 -9.71 17.73 -2.14
C ASP A 103 -10.16 16.74 -3.24
N GLY A 104 -9.27 15.82 -3.66
CA GLY A 104 -9.47 14.92 -4.80
C GLY A 104 -9.51 15.62 -6.18
N LYS A 105 -9.17 16.92 -6.23
CA LYS A 105 -9.22 17.76 -7.45
C LYS A 105 -7.85 18.05 -8.05
N ASP A 106 -6.81 17.36 -7.58
CA ASP A 106 -5.41 17.61 -7.95
C ASP A 106 -5.21 17.56 -9.47
N SER A 107 -5.87 16.61 -10.14
CA SER A 107 -5.79 16.45 -11.60
C SER A 107 -6.27 17.66 -12.40
N GLN A 108 -7.12 18.52 -11.83
CA GLN A 108 -7.62 19.72 -12.53
C GLN A 108 -6.65 20.90 -12.45
N LYS A 109 -5.77 20.89 -11.45
CA LYS A 109 -4.85 21.99 -11.17
C LYS A 109 -3.44 21.76 -11.73
N THR A 110 -3.14 20.53 -12.14
CA THR A 110 -1.83 20.15 -12.70
C THR A 110 -1.77 20.35 -14.20
N ASP A 111 -0.72 21.02 -14.69
CA ASP A 111 -0.40 21.12 -16.11
C ASP A 111 0.91 20.41 -16.43
N TRP A 112 0.85 19.29 -17.15
CA TRP A 112 1.99 18.44 -17.48
C TRP A 112 2.88 18.96 -18.63
N SER A 113 2.69 20.22 -19.03
CA SER A 113 3.64 20.97 -19.87
C SER A 113 5.02 21.12 -19.21
N HIS A 114 5.10 21.03 -17.89
CA HIS A 114 6.32 21.00 -17.10
C HIS A 114 6.24 19.87 -16.05
N ILE A 115 7.39 19.36 -15.61
CA ILE A 115 7.40 18.29 -14.60
C ILE A 115 7.14 18.82 -13.17
N GLN A 116 7.59 20.04 -12.86
CA GLN A 116 7.33 20.67 -11.56
C GLN A 116 5.91 21.19 -11.48
N GLN A 117 5.21 20.83 -10.42
CA GLN A 117 3.87 21.27 -10.13
C GLN A 117 3.86 21.95 -8.76
N LYS A 118 3.04 22.97 -8.58
CA LYS A 118 3.00 23.73 -7.31
C LYS A 118 2.46 22.89 -6.14
N GLU A 119 1.36 22.17 -6.36
CA GLU A 119 0.68 21.41 -5.31
C GLU A 119 1.19 19.97 -5.17
N LYS A 120 2.03 19.49 -6.10
CA LYS A 120 2.48 18.09 -6.13
C LYS A 120 4.00 18.00 -6.04
N ALA A 121 4.46 17.22 -5.07
CA ALA A 121 5.88 16.93 -4.90
C ALA A 121 6.46 16.18 -6.11
N LEU A 122 7.72 16.50 -6.44
CA LEU A 122 8.50 15.87 -7.50
C LEU A 122 8.71 14.37 -7.18
N ASN A 123 8.15 13.50 -8.02
CA ASN A 123 8.10 12.06 -7.80
C ASN A 123 8.14 11.28 -9.13
N GLY A 124 8.26 9.95 -9.08
CA GLY A 124 8.15 9.12 -10.29
C GLY A 124 6.84 9.33 -11.08
N GLU A 125 5.73 9.64 -10.38
CA GLU A 125 4.46 9.93 -11.06
C GLU A 125 4.53 11.21 -11.91
N SER A 126 5.31 12.22 -11.53
CA SER A 126 5.45 13.42 -12.38
C SER A 126 6.20 13.12 -13.67
N VAL A 127 7.19 12.23 -13.63
CA VAL A 127 7.92 11.75 -14.82
C VAL A 127 6.96 11.05 -15.79
N ILE A 128 6.10 10.20 -15.27
CA ILE A 128 5.20 9.36 -16.06
C ILE A 128 4.11 10.19 -16.73
N GLN A 129 3.52 11.13 -15.99
CA GLN A 129 2.53 12.05 -16.55
C GLN A 129 3.15 13.00 -17.58
N ARG A 130 4.37 13.49 -17.32
CA ARG A 130 5.17 14.26 -18.27
C ARG A 130 5.44 13.47 -19.55
N GLN A 131 5.89 12.22 -19.42
CA GLN A 131 6.13 11.31 -20.55
C GLN A 131 4.85 11.10 -21.38
N LEU A 132 3.72 10.86 -20.71
CA LEU A 132 2.43 10.66 -21.36
C LEU A 132 1.98 11.93 -22.10
N TRP A 133 2.11 13.09 -21.46
CA TRP A 133 1.81 14.39 -22.07
C TRP A 133 2.65 14.64 -23.32
N LEU A 134 3.95 14.31 -23.28
CA LEU A 134 4.84 14.44 -24.43
C LEU A 134 4.39 13.54 -25.57
N GLN A 135 3.98 12.31 -25.26
CA GLN A 135 3.50 11.35 -26.26
C GLN A 135 2.19 11.78 -26.95
N TYR A 136 1.29 12.46 -26.23
CA TYR A 136 0.02 12.93 -26.82
C TYR A 136 0.16 14.27 -27.56
N ASN A 137 1.02 15.18 -27.10
CA ASN A 137 1.12 16.52 -27.68
C ASN A 137 2.15 16.65 -28.80
N LEU A 138 3.25 15.88 -28.77
CA LEU A 138 4.26 15.91 -29.81
C LEU A 138 4.01 14.81 -30.86
N PRO A 139 3.85 15.16 -32.14
CA PRO A 139 3.75 14.16 -33.19
C PRO A 139 5.10 13.45 -33.39
N ASN A 140 5.06 12.14 -33.66
CA ASN A 140 6.21 11.29 -34.00
C ASN A 140 7.28 11.08 -32.91
N ILE A 141 6.99 11.36 -31.64
CA ILE A 141 7.92 11.01 -30.55
C ILE A 141 7.79 9.53 -30.18
N SER A 142 8.93 8.84 -30.07
CA SER A 142 8.93 7.47 -29.56
C SER A 142 8.76 7.44 -28.04
N ARG A 143 8.15 6.38 -27.50
CA ARG A 143 7.98 6.20 -26.05
C ARG A 143 9.31 6.29 -25.29
N ALA A 144 10.40 5.77 -25.86
CA ALA A 144 11.73 5.81 -25.27
C ALA A 144 12.31 7.23 -25.25
N GLN A 145 12.16 7.99 -26.33
CA GLN A 145 12.61 9.39 -26.36
C GLN A 145 11.82 10.28 -25.39
N ALA A 146 10.49 10.09 -25.32
CA ALA A 146 9.66 10.79 -24.34
C ALA A 146 10.07 10.46 -22.90
N TYR A 147 10.41 9.18 -22.64
CA TYR A 147 10.96 8.74 -21.36
C TYR A 147 12.28 9.41 -21.02
N ASP A 148 13.23 9.41 -21.96
CA ASP A 148 14.56 9.99 -21.76
C ASP A 148 14.49 11.49 -21.49
N MET A 149 13.60 12.21 -22.17
CA MET A 149 13.40 13.65 -21.94
C MET A 149 12.82 13.92 -20.55
N ALA A 150 11.73 13.25 -20.18
CA ALA A 150 11.11 13.41 -18.87
C ALA A 150 12.06 12.99 -17.73
N ARG A 151 12.90 11.96 -17.96
CA ARG A 151 13.88 11.47 -16.99
C ARG A 151 15.05 12.43 -16.79
N LYS A 152 15.54 13.07 -17.86
CA LYS A 152 16.58 14.12 -17.74
C LYS A 152 16.07 15.33 -16.96
N GLU A 153 14.87 15.83 -17.32
CA GLU A 153 14.20 16.89 -16.57
C GLU A 153 14.09 16.54 -15.08
N PHE A 154 13.74 15.29 -14.77
CA PHE A 154 13.65 14.80 -13.40
C PHE A 154 15.01 14.76 -12.67
N TYR A 155 16.07 14.31 -13.35
CA TYR A 155 17.41 14.26 -12.77
C TYR A 155 17.95 15.64 -12.46
N ASP A 156 17.75 16.60 -13.36
CA ASP A 156 18.22 17.97 -13.16
C ASP A 156 17.58 18.59 -11.91
N LEU A 157 16.29 18.36 -11.70
CA LEU A 157 15.56 18.84 -10.53
C LEU A 157 15.96 18.11 -9.23
N ARG A 158 16.16 16.81 -9.29
CA ARG A 158 16.65 16.05 -8.13
C ARG A 158 18.05 16.48 -7.73
N LEU A 159 18.92 16.70 -8.70
CA LEU A 159 20.25 17.23 -8.48
C LEU A 159 20.19 18.63 -7.85
N GLN A 160 19.31 19.48 -8.35
CA GLN A 160 19.08 20.80 -7.78
C GLN A 160 18.62 20.71 -6.31
N GLU A 161 17.63 19.88 -5.98
CA GLU A 161 17.18 19.66 -4.59
C GLU A 161 18.34 19.22 -3.66
N ASP A 162 19.21 18.32 -4.13
CA ASP A 162 20.32 17.79 -3.33
C ASP A 162 21.45 18.82 -3.16
N ILE A 163 21.72 19.64 -4.18
CA ILE A 163 22.67 20.75 -4.10
C ILE A 163 22.15 21.82 -3.14
N GLU A 164 20.88 22.23 -3.28
CA GLU A 164 20.24 23.24 -2.43
C GLU A 164 20.33 22.84 -0.95
N ARG A 165 20.01 21.58 -0.61
CA ARG A 165 20.12 21.09 0.78
C ARG A 165 21.55 21.16 1.31
N ARG A 166 22.54 20.80 0.49
CA ARG A 166 23.96 20.80 0.88
C ARG A 166 24.45 22.23 1.13
N VAL A 167 24.21 23.11 0.17
CA VAL A 167 24.63 24.52 0.22
C VAL A 167 23.94 25.22 1.39
N ALA A 168 22.63 25.05 1.57
CA ALA A 168 21.90 25.64 2.69
C ALA A 168 22.46 25.22 4.05
N LYS A 169 22.87 23.95 4.20
CA LYS A 169 23.50 23.47 5.43
C LYS A 169 24.88 24.11 5.65
N GLU A 170 25.68 24.23 4.59
CA GLU A 170 27.02 24.84 4.64
C GLU A 170 26.94 26.34 4.99
N GLU A 171 26.03 27.08 4.35
CA GLU A 171 25.78 28.49 4.62
C GLU A 171 25.26 28.72 6.05
N ALA A 172 24.38 27.85 6.53
CA ALA A 172 23.92 27.90 7.91
C ALA A 172 25.08 27.67 8.90
N MET A 173 25.94 26.69 8.66
CA MET A 173 27.10 26.43 9.53
C MET A 173 28.12 27.57 9.47
N SER A 174 28.37 28.15 8.30
CA SER A 174 29.30 29.27 8.14
C SER A 174 28.81 30.55 8.84
N THR A 175 27.49 30.73 8.96
CA THR A 175 26.86 31.83 9.72
C THR A 175 26.71 31.54 11.21
N GLY A 176 27.20 30.40 11.69
CA GLY A 176 27.22 30.04 13.11
C GLY A 176 25.98 29.29 13.60
N ALA A 177 25.10 28.80 12.72
CA ALA A 177 24.03 27.90 13.11
C ALA A 177 24.60 26.53 13.50
N TYR A 178 24.12 25.97 14.61
CA TYR A 178 24.45 24.61 15.04
C TYR A 178 23.27 23.68 14.76
N PHE A 179 23.57 22.46 14.33
CA PHE A 179 22.59 21.41 14.11
C PHE A 179 22.69 20.36 15.22
N GLY A 180 21.58 19.68 15.51
CA GLY A 180 21.57 18.51 16.38
C GLY A 180 22.34 17.32 15.78
N PRO A 181 22.27 16.14 16.43
CA PRO A 181 22.94 14.94 15.93
C PRO A 181 22.47 14.61 14.52
N SER A 182 23.40 14.18 13.69
CA SER A 182 23.12 13.80 12.31
C SER A 182 22.32 12.49 12.25
N GLN A 183 21.62 12.25 11.14
CA GLN A 183 20.89 11.00 10.95
C GLN A 183 21.81 9.77 11.02
N ILE A 184 23.08 9.91 10.64
CA ILE A 184 24.09 8.85 10.73
C ILE A 184 24.44 8.55 12.19
N GLU A 185 24.62 9.58 13.02
CA GLU A 185 24.88 9.42 14.46
C GLU A 185 23.69 8.78 15.17
N ILE A 186 22.47 9.26 14.90
CA ILE A 186 21.23 8.67 15.42
C ILE A 186 21.12 7.19 14.99
N GLY A 187 21.45 6.88 13.74
CA GLY A 187 21.48 5.51 13.22
C GLY A 187 22.47 4.63 14.00
N MET A 188 23.71 5.10 14.17
CA MET A 188 24.75 4.40 14.92
C MET A 188 24.36 4.16 16.39
N GLU A 189 23.70 5.12 17.03
CA GLU A 189 23.19 4.96 18.40
C GLU A 189 22.13 3.86 18.50
N LEU A 190 21.23 3.76 17.51
CA LEU A 190 20.22 2.70 17.45
C LEU A 190 20.87 1.33 17.17
N GLU A 191 21.82 1.27 16.23
CA GLU A 191 22.59 0.06 15.92
C GLU A 191 23.36 -0.46 17.13
N ASN A 192 23.99 0.43 17.90
CA ASN A 192 24.68 0.05 19.13
C ASN A 192 23.73 -0.53 20.18
N LYS A 193 22.52 0.02 20.32
CA LYS A 193 21.50 -0.52 21.23
C LYS A 193 21.08 -1.93 20.81
N GLU A 194 20.83 -2.15 19.52
CA GLU A 194 20.52 -3.48 18.99
C GLU A 194 21.69 -4.45 19.13
N PHE A 195 22.92 -4.01 18.89
CA PHE A 195 24.11 -4.84 19.02
C PHE A 195 24.31 -5.32 20.45
N GLU A 196 24.14 -4.44 21.44
CA GLU A 196 24.23 -4.83 22.85
C GLU A 196 23.08 -5.75 23.28
N ARG A 197 21.87 -5.62 22.70
CA ARG A 197 20.80 -6.62 22.87
C ARG A 197 21.21 -7.98 22.31
N TRP A 198 21.66 -8.01 21.05
CA TRP A 198 22.12 -9.23 20.38
C TRP A 198 23.28 -9.90 21.13
N LYS A 199 24.23 -9.12 21.65
CA LYS A 199 25.38 -9.61 22.40
C LYS A 199 24.98 -10.35 23.68
N ARG A 200 24.01 -9.81 24.44
CA ARG A 200 23.46 -10.50 25.63
C ARG A 200 22.78 -11.81 25.25
N TRP A 201 21.96 -11.79 24.20
CA TRP A 201 21.31 -13.00 23.68
C TRP A 201 22.34 -14.05 23.23
N ALA A 202 23.35 -13.65 22.46
CA ALA A 202 24.38 -14.53 21.95
C ALA A 202 25.20 -15.16 23.08
N GLN A 203 25.52 -14.40 24.13
CA GLN A 203 26.19 -14.93 25.32
C GLN A 203 25.37 -16.03 25.99
N LYS A 204 24.07 -15.83 26.20
CA LYS A 204 23.16 -16.84 26.76
C LYS A 204 23.07 -18.08 25.88
N GLN A 205 22.99 -17.90 24.56
CA GLN A 205 22.95 -19.02 23.62
C GLN A 205 24.26 -19.83 23.63
N VAL A 206 25.41 -19.15 23.70
CA VAL A 206 26.71 -19.82 23.83
C VAL A 206 26.79 -20.61 25.14
N GLU A 207 26.32 -20.04 26.25
CA GLU A 207 26.26 -20.72 27.54
C GLU A 207 25.36 -21.96 27.47
N LEU A 208 24.15 -21.83 26.92
CA LEU A 208 23.24 -22.95 26.68
C LEU A 208 23.89 -24.03 25.80
N GLN A 209 24.61 -23.64 24.74
CA GLN A 209 25.31 -24.57 23.87
C GLN A 209 26.44 -25.30 24.61
N GLN A 210 27.17 -24.62 25.51
CA GLN A 210 28.19 -25.24 26.33
C GLN A 210 27.58 -26.20 27.35
N GLN A 211 26.51 -25.80 28.03
CA GLN A 211 25.80 -26.64 29.00
C GLN A 211 25.20 -27.88 28.33
N THR A 212 24.56 -27.73 27.17
CA THR A 212 24.03 -28.85 26.38
C THR A 212 25.14 -29.80 25.93
N SER A 213 26.27 -29.28 25.43
CA SER A 213 27.44 -30.10 25.06
C SER A 213 28.02 -30.86 26.25
N ALA A 214 28.09 -30.22 27.43
CA ALA A 214 28.57 -30.85 28.66
C ALA A 214 27.61 -31.93 29.14
N ALA A 215 26.30 -31.67 29.13
CA ALA A 215 25.26 -32.61 29.52
C ALA A 215 25.19 -33.84 28.60
N MET A 216 25.42 -33.67 27.29
CA MET A 216 25.55 -34.79 26.34
C MET A 216 26.76 -35.69 26.66
N TYR A 217 27.84 -35.12 27.20
CA TYR A 217 29.02 -35.89 27.60
C TYR A 217 28.88 -36.52 29.00
N SER A 218 28.22 -35.84 29.95
CA SER A 218 28.08 -36.28 31.34
C SER A 218 26.81 -37.11 31.62
N GLY A 219 25.89 -37.23 30.65
CA GLY A 219 24.65 -38.00 30.76
C GLY A 219 23.57 -37.40 31.66
N GLY A 220 23.69 -36.12 32.04
CA GLY A 220 22.70 -35.40 32.86
C GLY A 220 21.59 -34.77 32.02
N SER A 221 20.35 -34.80 32.50
CA SER A 221 19.22 -34.10 31.86
C SER A 221 19.36 -32.59 32.01
N ILE A 222 19.07 -31.85 30.94
CA ILE A 222 19.07 -30.38 30.91
C ILE A 222 17.67 -29.91 31.30
N ASP A 223 17.55 -29.25 32.44
CA ASP A 223 16.31 -28.58 32.84
C ASP A 223 16.20 -27.26 32.05
N ASN A 224 15.21 -27.20 31.17
CA ASN A 224 14.99 -26.14 30.18
C ASN A 224 14.24 -24.93 30.76
N GLU A 225 14.37 -24.66 32.07
CA GLU A 225 13.60 -23.63 32.77
C GLU A 225 14.32 -22.26 32.82
N ASP A 226 15.65 -22.24 32.67
CA ASP A 226 16.45 -21.00 32.62
C ASP A 226 16.59 -20.38 31.21
N ALA A 227 16.00 -21.01 30.20
CA ALA A 227 15.96 -20.52 28.82
C ALA A 227 14.80 -19.52 28.57
N ALA A 228 14.28 -18.89 29.62
CA ALA A 228 13.36 -17.77 29.45
C ALA A 228 14.15 -16.58 28.86
N PRO A 229 13.77 -16.05 27.68
CA PRO A 229 14.33 -14.78 27.22
C PRO A 229 14.12 -13.73 28.31
N ASP A 230 15.08 -12.82 28.52
CA ASP A 230 14.90 -11.73 29.49
C ASP A 230 13.51 -11.13 29.28
N ALA A 231 12.74 -10.94 30.35
CA ALA A 231 11.38 -10.43 30.25
C ALA A 231 11.32 -9.11 29.45
N ASP A 232 12.39 -8.31 29.49
CA ASP A 232 12.54 -7.09 28.70
C ASP A 232 12.77 -7.34 27.20
N LEU A 233 13.49 -8.41 26.82
CA LEU A 233 13.64 -8.84 25.43
C LEU A 233 12.33 -9.41 24.88
N ALA A 234 11.59 -10.18 25.69
CA ALA A 234 10.32 -10.78 25.28
C ALA A 234 9.20 -9.74 25.07
N VAL A 235 9.18 -8.67 25.88
CA VAL A 235 8.17 -7.60 25.77
C VAL A 235 8.44 -6.70 24.54
N GLU A 236 9.70 -6.40 24.23
CA GLU A 236 10.05 -5.61 23.04
C GLU A 236 9.93 -6.44 21.75
N GLU A 237 10.30 -7.72 21.77
CA GLU A 237 10.15 -8.62 20.62
C GLU A 237 8.66 -8.80 20.26
N ALA A 238 7.77 -8.95 21.25
CA ALA A 238 6.33 -8.95 21.04
C ALA A 238 5.80 -7.62 20.44
N ALA A 239 6.38 -6.48 20.82
CA ALA A 239 6.02 -5.19 20.25
C ALA A 239 6.52 -5.02 18.80
N VAL A 240 7.70 -5.54 18.48
CA VAL A 240 8.24 -5.56 17.11
C VAL A 240 7.44 -6.50 16.21
N GLU A 241 7.03 -7.66 16.72
CA GLU A 241 6.14 -8.60 16.02
C GLU A 241 4.78 -7.95 15.71
N GLU A 242 4.16 -7.27 16.68
CA GLU A 242 2.88 -6.57 16.48
C GLU A 242 2.97 -5.47 15.40
N ILE A 243 4.12 -4.79 15.31
CA ILE A 243 4.38 -3.78 14.28
C ILE A 243 4.65 -4.47 12.92
N SER A 244 5.36 -5.61 12.91
CA SER A 244 5.68 -6.35 11.70
C SER A 244 4.44 -6.96 11.03
N ASP A 245 3.47 -7.44 11.81
CA ASP A 245 2.18 -7.97 11.32
C ASP A 245 1.29 -6.86 10.74
N ARG A 246 1.49 -5.62 11.17
CA ARG A 246 0.80 -4.43 10.60
C ARG A 246 1.42 -3.97 9.29
N ILE A 247 2.63 -4.42 8.96
CA ILE A 247 3.26 -4.21 7.65
C ILE A 247 2.88 -5.41 6.76
N PRO A 248 2.13 -5.23 5.66
CA PRO A 248 1.77 -6.36 4.81
C PRO A 248 3.03 -7.04 4.27
N ALA A 249 3.30 -8.25 4.75
CA ALA A 249 4.38 -9.10 4.29
C ALA A 249 4.29 -9.29 2.76
N LYS A 250 5.23 -8.67 2.03
CA LYS A 250 5.42 -8.94 0.61
C LYS A 250 6.03 -10.34 0.47
N GLY A 251 5.16 -11.31 0.21
CA GLY A 251 5.47 -12.52 -0.54
C GLY A 251 6.08 -13.67 0.25
N GLN A 252 5.23 -14.66 0.57
CA GLN A 252 5.67 -16.05 0.62
C GLN A 252 4.77 -16.93 -0.27
N SER A 253 5.41 -17.63 -1.20
CA SER A 253 5.33 -19.09 -1.37
C SER A 253 6.13 -19.50 -2.63
N ALA A 254 7.29 -20.11 -2.42
CA ALA A 254 7.92 -20.98 -3.41
C ALA A 254 8.17 -22.34 -2.75
N LEU A 255 7.09 -23.12 -2.62
CA LEU A 255 7.18 -24.56 -2.43
C LEU A 255 7.65 -25.19 -3.75
N GLY A 256 8.87 -25.71 -3.80
CA GLY A 256 9.37 -26.41 -4.98
C GLY A 256 10.87 -26.70 -4.97
N GLY A 257 11.37 -27.39 -3.94
CA GLY A 257 12.71 -27.99 -3.97
C GLY A 257 12.63 -29.43 -4.45
N ALA A 258 12.81 -29.66 -5.75
CA ALA A 258 13.09 -30.99 -6.28
C ALA A 258 14.51 -31.40 -5.87
N THR A 259 14.63 -32.51 -5.17
CA THR A 259 15.91 -33.18 -4.88
C THR A 259 16.53 -33.67 -6.18
N PHE A 260 17.70 -33.15 -6.55
CA PHE A 260 18.58 -33.81 -7.51
C PHE A 260 19.77 -34.37 -6.77
N THR A 261 19.82 -35.70 -6.68
CA THR A 261 21.01 -36.46 -6.31
C THR A 261 21.75 -36.88 -7.58
N ARG A 262 23.08 -36.68 -7.52
CA ARG A 262 24.17 -37.10 -8.41
C ARG A 262 24.48 -36.22 -9.60
#